data_AF-A0A3D5VE96-F1
#
_entry.id   AF-A0A3D5VE96-F1
#
_cell.length_a   1.000
_cell.length_b   1.000
_cell.length_c   1.000
_cell.angle_alpha   90.00
_cell.angle_beta   90.00
_cell.angle_gamma   90.00
#
_symmetry.space_group_name_H-M   'P 1'
#
loop_
_entity.id
_entity.type
_entity.pdbx_description
1 polymer ?
#
loop_
_entity_poly.entity_id
_entity_poly.type
_entity_poly.pdbx_seq_one_letter_code
_entity_poly.pdbx_strand_id
1 'polypeptide(L)'
;MAGTQSDQYTKIPNDILEKIMESKLNGTQVKLIMAVCRFTFGFQRESAELSISFLSEATGINPRNIRRELEILTRRNIILAHSEQHGTRARTIGINKEVNQWLERVKSPPLDDVREGQLTPSENIREGQLAPPREGEFTPSREGQLTPQEIKKENYKENIYSISARKVFSVWNEQGIISHRELTEDISKAITSSLKKYGLEKVVLAVQRYAKMYHDPGYFFSYKWTLINFLSRKKGLPDFLDGGEKWENYQARGQPKTKFKAPVDDLGDPVPGAQDMTPI
;
A
#
# COMPACT_ATOMS: atom_id res chain seq x y z
N MET A 1 -49.01 -11.60 -25.43
CA MET A 1 -48.64 -10.16 -25.36
C MET A 1 -47.38 -10.06 -24.51
N ALA A 2 -46.27 -9.66 -25.12
CA ALA A 2 -44.99 -9.51 -24.42
C ALA A 2 -45.06 -8.24 -23.56
N GLY A 3 -45.07 -8.43 -22.23
CA GLY A 3 -44.90 -7.31 -21.30
C GLY A 3 -43.52 -6.70 -21.55
N THR A 4 -43.50 -5.43 -21.92
CA THR A 4 -42.32 -4.57 -21.91
C THR A 4 -41.56 -4.80 -20.61
N GLN A 5 -40.32 -5.29 -20.70
CA GLN A 5 -39.43 -5.35 -19.54
C GLN A 5 -39.44 -3.98 -18.87
N SER A 6 -39.89 -3.95 -17.61
CA SER A 6 -39.82 -2.79 -16.72
C SER A 6 -38.50 -2.05 -16.89
N ASP A 7 -38.50 -0.72 -16.86
CA ASP A 7 -37.30 0.12 -16.91
C ASP A 7 -36.26 -0.31 -15.85
N GLN A 8 -35.35 -1.21 -16.22
CA GLN A 8 -34.28 -1.67 -15.36
C GLN A 8 -33.08 -0.76 -15.58
N TYR A 9 -32.71 -0.01 -14.54
CA TYR A 9 -31.60 0.93 -14.58
C TYR A 9 -30.61 0.64 -13.46
N THR A 10 -29.35 1.00 -13.71
CA THR A 10 -28.29 0.95 -12.69
C THR A 10 -28.20 2.31 -12.01
N LYS A 11 -28.56 2.38 -10.73
CA LYS A 11 -28.38 3.58 -9.92
C LYS A 11 -26.91 3.71 -9.53
N ILE A 12 -26.23 4.75 -10.02
CA ILE A 12 -24.85 5.07 -9.64
C ILE A 12 -24.90 6.30 -8.73
N PRO A 13 -24.21 6.31 -7.57
CA PRO A 13 -24.08 7.50 -6.74
C PRO A 13 -23.52 8.69 -7.54
N ASN A 14 -24.10 9.88 -7.34
CA ASN A 14 -23.75 11.08 -8.14
C ASN A 14 -22.30 11.49 -7.95
N ASP A 15 -21.79 11.45 -6.72
CA ASP A 15 -20.39 11.68 -6.37
C ASP A 15 -19.43 10.77 -7.16
N ILE A 16 -19.75 9.48 -7.27
CA ILE A 16 -18.96 8.52 -8.07
C ILE A 16 -19.05 8.87 -9.55
N LEU A 17 -20.26 9.15 -10.06
CA LEU A 17 -20.47 9.47 -11.46
C LEU A 17 -19.74 10.76 -11.86
N GLU A 18 -19.85 11.81 -11.05
CA GLU A 18 -19.13 13.07 -11.20
C GLU A 18 -17.63 12.84 -11.16
N LYS A 19 -17.14 12.03 -10.22
CA LYS A 19 -15.70 11.74 -10.15
C LYS A 19 -15.17 10.96 -11.34
N ILE A 20 -15.98 10.06 -11.92
CA ILE A 20 -15.65 9.38 -13.18
C ILE A 20 -15.53 10.39 -14.32
N MET A 21 -16.45 11.36 -14.40
CA MET A 21 -16.45 12.40 -15.45
C MET A 21 -15.25 13.36 -15.32
N GLU A 22 -14.87 13.73 -14.10
CA GLU A 22 -13.69 14.57 -13.85
C GLU A 22 -12.37 13.84 -14.12
N SER A 23 -12.35 12.53 -13.90
CA SER A 23 -11.13 11.73 -13.95
C SER A 23 -10.63 11.57 -15.38
N LYS A 24 -9.31 11.73 -15.58
CA LYS A 24 -8.63 11.43 -16.85
C LYS A 24 -8.58 9.91 -17.11
N LEU A 25 -9.70 9.34 -17.54
CA LEU A 25 -9.88 7.92 -17.86
C LEU A 25 -9.84 7.72 -19.38
N ASN A 26 -9.24 6.60 -19.82
CA ASN A 26 -9.35 6.19 -21.22
C ASN A 26 -10.68 5.46 -21.48
N GLY A 27 -11.08 5.30 -22.74
CA GLY A 27 -12.36 4.66 -23.08
C GLY A 27 -12.49 3.22 -22.58
N THR A 28 -11.38 2.47 -22.52
CA THR A 28 -11.33 1.10 -21.97
C THR A 28 -11.61 1.12 -20.46
N GLN A 29 -11.01 2.04 -19.72
CA GLN A 29 -11.21 2.24 -18.29
C GLN A 29 -12.66 2.63 -17.98
N VAL A 30 -13.25 3.54 -18.77
CA VAL A 30 -14.66 3.92 -18.62
C VAL A 30 -15.56 2.71 -18.83
N LYS A 31 -15.34 1.92 -19.90
CA LYS A 31 -16.11 0.69 -20.13
C LYS A 31 -15.99 -0.31 -18.99
N LEU A 32 -14.78 -0.51 -18.45
CA LEU A 32 -14.56 -1.39 -17.30
C LEU A 32 -15.26 -0.88 -16.05
N ILE A 33 -15.15 0.41 -15.74
CA ILE A 33 -15.85 1.03 -14.59
C ILE A 33 -17.37 0.87 -14.75
N MET A 34 -17.92 1.14 -15.94
CA MET A 34 -19.35 0.97 -16.21
C MET A 34 -19.80 -0.49 -16.06
N ALA A 35 -18.99 -1.45 -16.53
CA ALA A 35 -19.27 -2.87 -16.32
C ALA A 35 -19.28 -3.22 -14.83
N VAL A 36 -18.27 -2.77 -14.07
CA VAL A 36 -18.24 -2.98 -12.62
C VAL A 36 -19.48 -2.35 -11.97
N CYS A 37 -19.83 -1.09 -12.26
CA CYS A 37 -21.04 -0.45 -11.74
C CYS A 37 -22.32 -1.23 -12.08
N ARG A 38 -22.46 -1.72 -13.31
CA ARG A 38 -23.63 -2.53 -13.74
C ARG A 38 -23.76 -3.81 -12.93
N PHE A 39 -22.63 -4.45 -12.64
CA PHE A 39 -22.59 -5.72 -11.91
C PHE A 39 -22.44 -5.58 -10.40
N THR A 40 -22.20 -4.38 -9.86
CA THR A 40 -22.23 -4.11 -8.42
C THR A 40 -23.51 -3.36 -8.06
N PHE A 41 -23.59 -2.07 -8.37
CA PHE A 41 -24.73 -1.21 -8.04
C PHE A 41 -26.02 -1.67 -8.71
N GLY A 42 -25.95 -2.19 -9.94
CA GLY A 42 -27.12 -2.72 -10.64
C GLY A 42 -27.73 -3.96 -9.99
N PHE A 43 -27.00 -4.62 -9.08
CA PHE A 43 -27.45 -5.75 -8.26
C PHE A 43 -27.47 -5.41 -6.76
N GLN A 44 -27.34 -4.11 -6.42
CA GLN A 44 -27.36 -3.60 -5.04
C GLN A 44 -26.32 -4.27 -4.13
N ARG A 45 -25.13 -4.58 -4.67
CA ARG A 45 -23.99 -5.14 -3.92
C ARG A 45 -22.77 -4.24 -4.02
N GLU A 46 -21.92 -4.28 -3.00
CA GLU A 46 -20.70 -3.45 -2.94
C GLU A 46 -19.57 -3.98 -3.84
N SER A 47 -19.49 -5.29 -3.99
CA SER A 47 -18.50 -5.96 -4.81
C SER A 47 -19.08 -7.20 -5.49
N ALA A 48 -18.42 -7.63 -6.55
CA ALA A 48 -18.86 -8.72 -7.41
C ALA A 48 -17.67 -9.60 -7.81
N GLU A 49 -17.89 -10.91 -7.87
CA GLU A 49 -16.96 -11.82 -8.52
C GLU A 49 -16.99 -11.59 -10.02
N LEU A 50 -15.96 -10.94 -10.56
CA LEU A 50 -15.87 -10.58 -11.98
C LEU A 50 -14.55 -11.11 -12.53
N SER A 51 -14.61 -12.24 -13.23
CA SER A 51 -13.44 -12.81 -13.91
C SER A 51 -13.04 -11.94 -15.09
N ILE A 52 -11.78 -12.09 -15.53
CA ILE A 52 -11.30 -11.41 -16.74
C ILE A 52 -12.10 -11.89 -17.97
N SER A 53 -12.45 -13.18 -18.04
CA SER A 53 -13.26 -13.73 -19.12
C SER A 53 -14.66 -13.11 -19.15
N PHE A 54 -15.31 -13.00 -17.98
CA PHE A 54 -16.63 -12.37 -17.86
C PHE A 54 -16.60 -10.90 -18.27
N LEU A 55 -15.60 -10.13 -17.83
CA LEU A 55 -15.44 -8.73 -18.24
C LEU A 55 -15.15 -8.61 -19.73
N SER A 56 -14.40 -9.56 -20.31
CA SER A 56 -14.13 -9.59 -21.74
C SER A 56 -15.40 -9.79 -22.55
N GLU A 57 -16.25 -10.73 -22.15
CA GLU A 57 -17.57 -10.95 -22.76
C GLU A 57 -18.48 -9.73 -22.59
N ALA A 58 -18.56 -9.16 -21.39
CA ALA A 58 -19.44 -8.03 -21.10
C ALA A 58 -19.02 -6.72 -21.79
N THR A 59 -17.73 -6.51 -22.04
CA THR A 59 -17.21 -5.23 -22.57
C THR A 59 -16.68 -5.31 -24.00
N GLY A 60 -16.47 -6.51 -24.53
CA GLY A 60 -15.80 -6.75 -25.81
C GLY A 60 -14.31 -6.38 -25.81
N ILE A 61 -13.68 -6.21 -24.64
CA ILE A 61 -12.27 -5.81 -24.52
C ILE A 61 -11.39 -7.06 -24.45
N ASN A 62 -10.21 -7.00 -25.09
CA ASN A 62 -9.22 -8.06 -25.02
C ASN A 62 -8.78 -8.35 -23.56
N PRO A 63 -8.75 -9.62 -23.11
CA PRO A 63 -8.35 -10.00 -21.76
C PRO A 63 -7.01 -9.41 -21.27
N ARG A 64 -6.01 -9.29 -22.16
CA ARG A 64 -4.70 -8.69 -21.84
C ARG A 64 -4.84 -7.22 -21.46
N ASN A 65 -5.68 -6.48 -22.20
CA ASN A 65 -5.95 -5.07 -21.94
C ASN A 65 -6.77 -4.92 -20.65
N ILE A 66 -7.75 -5.79 -20.41
CA ILE A 66 -8.52 -5.79 -19.16
C ILE A 66 -7.62 -5.93 -17.95
N ARG A 67 -6.70 -6.90 -17.98
CA ARG A 67 -5.76 -7.11 -16.86
C ARG A 67 -4.94 -5.85 -16.58
N ARG A 68 -4.31 -5.29 -17.62
CA ARG A 68 -3.50 -4.07 -17.53
C ARG A 68 -4.32 -2.89 -16.99
N GLU A 69 -5.51 -2.66 -17.52
CA GLU A 69 -6.34 -1.52 -17.13
C GLU A 69 -6.94 -1.70 -15.73
N LEU A 70 -7.31 -2.92 -15.32
CA LEU A 70 -7.73 -3.22 -13.95
C LEU A 70 -6.61 -2.96 -12.94
N GLU A 71 -5.37 -3.35 -13.26
CA GLU A 71 -4.21 -3.03 -12.41
C GLU A 71 -4.02 -1.51 -12.27
N ILE A 72 -4.18 -0.76 -13.36
CA ILE A 72 -4.13 0.71 -13.34
C ILE A 72 -5.25 1.30 -12.48
N LEU A 73 -6.49 0.84 -12.65
CA LEU A 73 -7.65 1.31 -11.87
C LEU A 73 -7.53 0.97 -10.39
N THR A 74 -6.96 -0.19 -10.06
CA THR A 74 -6.66 -0.58 -8.68
C THR A 74 -5.58 0.32 -8.09
N ARG A 75 -4.49 0.57 -8.82
CA ARG A 75 -3.43 1.51 -8.39
C ARG A 75 -3.93 2.94 -8.22
N ARG A 76 -4.93 3.35 -9.01
CA ARG A 76 -5.59 4.66 -8.88
C ARG A 76 -6.62 4.72 -7.76
N ASN A 77 -6.79 3.62 -7.01
CA ASN A 77 -7.76 3.48 -5.94
C ASN A 77 -9.21 3.73 -6.37
N ILE A 78 -9.51 3.44 -7.65
CA ILE A 78 -10.85 3.55 -8.25
C ILE A 78 -11.60 2.22 -8.08
N ILE A 79 -10.89 1.10 -8.29
CA ILE A 79 -11.41 -0.25 -8.09
C ILE A 79 -10.73 -0.87 -6.87
N LEU A 80 -11.52 -1.46 -5.98
CA LEU A 80 -11.06 -2.23 -4.84
C LEU A 80 -11.11 -3.73 -5.16
N ALA A 81 -10.05 -4.46 -4.85
CA ALA A 81 -10.02 -5.91 -4.90
C ALA A 81 -10.24 -6.46 -3.47
N HIS A 82 -11.38 -7.11 -3.23
CA HIS A 82 -11.78 -7.57 -1.90
C HIS A 82 -11.26 -8.99 -1.56
N SER A 83 -10.65 -9.71 -2.51
CA SER A 83 -9.95 -10.96 -2.23
C SER A 83 -8.69 -11.12 -3.10
N GLU A 84 -7.59 -11.52 -2.45
CA GLU A 84 -6.45 -12.10 -3.15
C GLU A 84 -6.83 -13.50 -3.62
N GLN A 85 -6.49 -13.84 -4.86
CA GLN A 85 -6.95 -15.08 -5.48
C GLN A 85 -6.33 -16.30 -4.79
N HIS A 86 -7.18 -17.25 -4.38
CA HIS A 86 -6.80 -18.65 -4.23
C HIS A 86 -7.47 -19.46 -5.35
N GLY A 87 -6.70 -19.89 -6.35
CA GLY A 87 -7.13 -20.81 -7.41
C GLY A 87 -7.98 -20.19 -8.54
N THR A 88 -8.91 -20.98 -9.08
CA THR A 88 -9.69 -20.68 -10.31
C THR A 88 -10.85 -19.69 -10.11
N ARG A 89 -11.07 -19.20 -8.88
CA ARG A 89 -12.19 -18.29 -8.59
C ARG A 89 -11.91 -16.86 -9.05
N ALA A 90 -12.96 -16.21 -9.56
CA ALA A 90 -12.90 -14.83 -10.02
C ALA A 90 -12.48 -13.89 -8.89
N ARG A 91 -11.75 -12.82 -9.24
CA ARG A 91 -11.41 -11.75 -8.29
C ARG A 91 -12.70 -11.03 -7.91
N THR A 92 -12.91 -10.83 -6.61
CA THR A 92 -14.02 -9.98 -6.13
C THR A 92 -13.60 -8.52 -6.26
N ILE A 93 -14.28 -7.76 -7.12
CA ILE A 93 -13.97 -6.35 -7.38
C ILE A 93 -15.19 -5.45 -7.13
N GLY A 94 -14.93 -4.23 -6.68
CA GLY A 94 -15.93 -3.18 -6.44
C GLY A 94 -15.40 -1.79 -6.74
N ILE A 95 -16.28 -0.79 -6.80
CA ILE A 95 -15.88 0.61 -6.92
C ILE A 95 -15.56 1.16 -5.54
N ASN A 96 -14.45 1.90 -5.42
CA ASN A 96 -14.15 2.64 -4.20
C ASN A 96 -15.13 3.82 -4.04
N LYS A 97 -15.98 3.76 -3.01
CA LYS A 97 -16.98 4.81 -2.70
C LYS A 97 -16.35 6.09 -2.17
N GLU A 98 -15.16 6.01 -1.57
CA GLU A 98 -14.42 7.17 -1.05
C GLU A 98 -13.71 7.90 -2.19
N VAL A 99 -14.47 8.69 -2.97
CA VAL A 99 -14.02 9.38 -4.19
C VAL A 99 -12.84 10.34 -3.99
N ASN A 100 -12.66 10.85 -2.77
CA ASN A 100 -11.54 11.69 -2.36
C ASN A 100 -10.20 10.92 -2.33
N GLN A 101 -10.25 9.59 -2.31
CA GLN A 101 -9.05 8.76 -2.32
C GLN A 101 -8.57 8.37 -3.73
N TRP A 102 -9.30 8.77 -4.78
CA TRP A 102 -8.97 8.44 -6.17
C TRP A 102 -7.76 9.24 -6.65
N LEU A 103 -6.84 8.58 -7.34
CA LEU A 103 -5.59 9.18 -7.82
C LEU A 103 -5.63 9.54 -9.30
N GLU A 104 -5.01 10.67 -9.65
CA GLU A 104 -4.85 11.10 -11.03
C GLU A 104 -3.82 10.26 -11.81
N ARG A 105 -3.97 10.24 -13.14
CA ARG A 105 -3.05 9.54 -14.03
C ARG A 105 -1.72 10.29 -14.12
N VAL A 106 -0.63 9.66 -13.66
CA VAL A 106 0.73 10.08 -14.02
C VAL A 106 1.00 9.63 -15.47
N LYS A 107 1.51 10.53 -16.33
CA LYS A 107 1.83 10.21 -17.75
C LYS A 107 2.93 9.14 -17.77
N SER A 108 2.60 7.92 -18.21
CA SER A 108 3.58 6.89 -18.55
C SER A 108 3.60 6.66 -20.08
N PRO A 109 4.79 6.39 -20.70
CA PRO A 109 4.88 6.06 -22.12
C PRO A 109 4.28 4.67 -22.43
N PRO A 110 3.99 4.36 -23.71
CA PRO A 110 3.45 3.07 -24.14
C PRO A 110 4.37 1.90 -23.73
N LEU A 111 3.77 0.76 -23.40
CA LEU A 111 4.48 -0.50 -23.16
C LEU A 111 4.78 -1.10 -24.54
N ASP A 112 6.05 -1.16 -24.93
CA ASP A 112 6.48 -1.91 -26.11
C ASP A 112 6.31 -3.41 -25.87
N ASP A 113 5.80 -4.10 -26.89
CA ASP A 113 5.70 -5.56 -26.98
C ASP A 113 7.05 -6.21 -26.72
N VAL A 114 7.14 -7.01 -25.66
CA VAL A 114 8.25 -7.95 -25.49
C VAL A 114 8.05 -9.06 -26.51
N ARG A 115 8.75 -8.97 -27.64
CA ARG A 115 8.99 -10.11 -28.54
C ARG A 115 9.81 -11.14 -27.78
N GLU A 116 9.22 -12.31 -27.57
CA GLU A 116 9.94 -13.52 -27.15
C GLU A 116 11.03 -13.87 -28.16
N GLY A 117 12.16 -14.33 -27.62
CA GLY A 117 13.41 -14.44 -28.34
C GLY A 117 13.41 -15.49 -29.44
N GLN A 118 14.23 -15.23 -30.45
CA GLN A 118 14.83 -16.30 -31.23
C GLN A 118 16.29 -15.96 -31.53
N LEU A 119 17.12 -16.87 -31.05
CA LEU A 119 18.56 -17.08 -31.22
C LEU A 119 19.12 -16.54 -32.55
N THR A 120 20.22 -15.79 -32.48
CA THR A 120 21.16 -15.66 -33.60
C THR A 120 21.90 -17.00 -33.77
N PRO A 121 22.46 -17.33 -34.95
CA PRO A 121 23.77 -16.78 -35.28
C PRO A 121 24.02 -16.51 -36.77
N SER A 122 25.12 -15.76 -37.00
CA SER A 122 25.93 -15.69 -38.21
C SER A 122 25.50 -14.70 -39.30
N GLU A 123 26.32 -13.66 -39.54
CA GLU A 123 27.41 -13.70 -40.54
C GLU A 123 28.29 -12.43 -40.51
N ASN A 124 29.58 -12.67 -40.32
CA ASN A 124 30.76 -12.04 -40.95
C ASN A 124 30.75 -10.54 -41.32
N ILE A 125 31.58 -9.76 -40.59
CA ILE A 125 32.20 -8.54 -41.11
C ILE A 125 33.58 -8.90 -41.69
N ARG A 126 33.81 -8.55 -42.96
CA ARG A 126 35.16 -8.47 -43.56
C ARG A 126 35.68 -7.03 -43.49
N GLU A 127 36.83 -6.91 -42.81
CA GLU A 127 38.07 -6.16 -43.09
C GLU A 127 38.10 -4.79 -43.79
N GLY A 128 38.96 -3.92 -43.24
CA GLY A 128 39.68 -2.82 -43.92
C GLY A 128 39.70 -1.52 -43.10
N GLN A 129 40.57 -1.36 -42.10
CA GLN A 129 41.87 -0.63 -42.14
C GLN A 129 41.81 0.81 -42.72
N LEU A 130 42.50 1.86 -42.25
CA LEU A 130 43.26 2.27 -41.05
C LEU A 130 43.75 3.71 -41.39
N ALA A 131 43.66 4.71 -40.50
CA ALA A 131 44.64 5.81 -40.35
C ALA A 131 44.23 6.85 -39.26
N PRO A 132 45.20 7.56 -38.63
CA PRO A 132 45.15 8.01 -37.23
C PRO A 132 45.31 9.55 -37.07
N PRO A 133 45.89 10.07 -35.97
CA PRO A 133 45.23 10.56 -34.76
C PRO A 133 45.17 12.10 -34.68
N ARG A 134 44.24 12.66 -33.90
CA ARG A 134 44.35 14.05 -33.43
C ARG A 134 44.20 14.09 -31.91
N GLU A 135 45.31 14.44 -31.28
CA GLU A 135 45.40 14.77 -29.87
C GLU A 135 44.77 16.14 -29.59
N GLY A 136 44.17 16.26 -28.41
CA GLY A 136 44.06 17.52 -27.69
C GLY A 136 42.73 18.24 -27.82
N GLU A 137 41.77 17.92 -26.96
CA GLU A 137 40.96 18.95 -26.29
C GLU A 137 40.39 18.40 -24.98
N PHE A 138 40.85 19.01 -23.88
CA PHE A 138 40.30 18.84 -22.54
C PHE A 138 38.82 19.27 -22.55
N THR A 139 37.93 18.41 -22.05
CA THR A 139 36.65 18.88 -21.48
C THR A 139 36.49 18.34 -20.05
N PRO A 140 35.98 19.16 -19.13
CA PRO A 140 35.92 18.84 -17.70
C PRO A 140 34.73 17.94 -17.38
N SER A 141 34.90 17.11 -16.35
CA SER A 141 33.85 16.29 -15.71
C SER A 141 32.52 17.02 -15.60
N ARG A 142 31.44 16.40 -16.09
CA ARG A 142 30.06 16.77 -15.75
C ARG A 142 29.36 15.59 -15.09
N GLU A 143 28.88 15.89 -13.90
CA GLU A 143 28.20 15.03 -12.93
C GLU A 143 27.04 14.22 -13.54
N GLY A 144 26.87 13.01 -13.01
CA GLY A 144 26.02 11.95 -13.55
C GLY A 144 24.56 12.35 -13.73
N GLN A 145 24.14 12.42 -14.99
CA GLN A 145 22.73 12.35 -15.36
C GLN A 145 22.29 10.89 -15.34
N LEU A 146 21.37 10.57 -14.43
CA LEU A 146 20.71 9.26 -14.37
C LEU A 146 19.99 8.96 -15.68
N THR A 147 20.09 7.71 -16.11
CA THR A 147 19.53 7.26 -17.38
C THR A 147 18.00 7.24 -17.34
N PRO A 148 17.29 7.39 -18.49
CA PRO A 148 15.83 7.28 -18.55
C PRO A 148 15.24 5.96 -18.03
N GLN A 149 16.05 4.90 -17.91
CA GLN A 149 15.67 3.62 -17.31
C GLN A 149 15.66 3.68 -15.78
N GLU A 150 16.59 4.41 -15.16
CA GLU A 150 16.66 4.60 -13.71
C GLU A 150 15.52 5.50 -13.21
N ILE A 151 15.21 6.57 -13.95
CA ILE A 151 14.10 7.50 -13.65
C ILE A 151 12.73 6.80 -13.67
N LYS A 152 12.50 5.83 -14.58
CA LYS A 152 11.26 5.03 -14.62
C LYS A 152 11.15 4.08 -13.41
N LYS A 153 12.28 3.52 -12.96
CA LYS A 153 12.36 2.57 -11.83
C LYS A 153 12.22 3.28 -10.48
N GLU A 154 12.74 4.51 -10.37
CA GLU A 154 12.59 5.37 -9.19
C GLU A 154 11.16 5.87 -9.02
N ASN A 155 10.51 6.36 -10.08
CA ASN A 155 9.10 6.79 -10.03
C ASN A 155 8.12 5.66 -9.65
N TYR A 156 8.37 4.43 -10.12
CA TYR A 156 7.56 3.27 -9.74
C TYR A 156 7.77 2.88 -8.26
N LYS A 157 9.02 2.95 -7.78
CA LYS A 157 9.34 2.73 -6.37
C LYS A 157 8.69 3.79 -5.48
N GLU A 158 8.81 5.08 -5.81
CA GLU A 158 8.16 6.17 -5.08
C GLU A 158 6.65 5.98 -4.96
N ASN A 159 5.98 5.51 -6.02
CA ASN A 159 4.54 5.26 -6.02
C ASN A 159 4.15 4.11 -5.05
N ILE A 160 4.86 2.96 -5.09
CA ILE A 160 4.65 1.83 -4.16
C ILE A 160 4.91 2.25 -2.71
N TYR A 161 5.98 3.02 -2.47
CA TYR A 161 6.30 3.52 -1.15
C TYR A 161 5.25 4.54 -0.68
N SER A 162 4.64 5.34 -1.56
CA SER A 162 3.56 6.26 -1.19
C SER A 162 2.29 5.53 -0.71
N ILE A 163 1.92 4.42 -1.37
CA ILE A 163 0.75 3.61 -1.01
C ILE A 163 1.02 2.88 0.31
N SER A 164 2.18 2.22 0.39
CA SER A 164 2.61 1.50 1.59
C SER A 164 2.76 2.44 2.79
N ALA A 165 3.27 3.66 2.57
CA ALA A 165 3.39 4.66 3.61
C ALA A 165 2.05 5.15 4.11
N ARG A 166 1.09 5.41 3.22
CA ARG A 166 -0.29 5.74 3.59
C ARG A 166 -0.95 4.63 4.38
N LYS A 167 -0.75 3.36 4.00
CA LYS A 167 -1.30 2.23 4.74
C LYS A 167 -0.74 2.15 6.16
N VAL A 168 0.57 2.25 6.33
CA VAL A 168 1.23 2.25 7.64
C VAL A 168 0.76 3.43 8.49
N PHE A 169 0.62 4.61 7.89
CA PHE A 169 0.12 5.80 8.55
C PHE A 169 -1.33 5.64 9.06
N SER A 170 -2.22 5.11 8.21
CA SER A 170 -3.61 4.81 8.58
C SER A 170 -3.68 3.83 9.75
N VAL A 171 -2.97 2.70 9.62
CA VAL A 171 -2.95 1.66 10.66
C VAL A 171 -2.45 2.22 11.99
N TRP A 172 -1.41 3.06 11.97
CA TRP A 172 -0.91 3.71 13.17
C TRP A 172 -1.94 4.63 13.83
N ASN A 173 -2.59 5.49 13.03
CA ASN A 173 -3.59 6.41 13.54
C ASN A 173 -4.81 5.68 14.14
N GLU A 174 -5.21 4.57 13.54
CA GLU A 174 -6.26 3.67 14.06
C GLU A 174 -5.90 3.07 15.43
N GLN A 175 -4.62 2.91 15.77
CA GLN A 175 -4.23 2.37 17.08
C GLN A 175 -4.48 3.35 18.24
N GLY A 176 -4.75 4.63 17.97
CA GLY A 176 -5.13 5.60 18.99
C GLY A 176 -4.07 5.90 20.08
N ILE A 177 -2.79 5.64 19.80
CA ILE A 177 -1.69 5.89 20.76
C ILE A 177 -1.27 7.37 20.72
N ILE A 178 -0.71 7.78 19.58
CA ILE A 178 -0.49 9.19 19.21
C ILE A 178 -0.88 9.33 17.74
N SER A 179 -2.04 9.92 17.47
CA SER A 179 -2.53 10.14 16.11
C SER A 179 -1.85 11.36 15.48
N HIS A 180 -1.42 11.22 14.23
CA HIS A 180 -0.86 12.30 13.42
C HIS A 180 -1.94 12.86 12.49
N ARG A 181 -2.03 14.19 12.39
CA ARG A 181 -3.04 14.86 11.56
C ARG A 181 -2.76 14.68 10.07
N GLU A 182 -1.50 14.76 9.69
CA GLU A 182 -1.06 14.73 8.30
C GLU A 182 0.17 13.85 8.12
N LEU A 183 0.31 13.29 6.92
CA LEU A 183 1.50 12.56 6.51
C LEU A 183 2.57 13.56 6.06
N THR A 184 3.32 14.11 7.01
CA THR A 184 4.42 15.04 6.72
C THR A 184 5.59 14.34 6.04
N GLU A 185 6.47 15.13 5.41
CA GLU A 185 7.65 14.61 4.70
C GLU A 185 8.56 13.77 5.61
N ASP A 186 8.75 14.17 6.87
CA ASP A 186 9.56 13.44 7.85
C ASP A 186 8.94 12.09 8.21
N ILE A 187 7.62 12.04 8.39
CA ILE A 187 6.88 10.79 8.64
C ILE A 187 7.03 9.88 7.41
N SER A 188 6.83 10.43 6.21
CA SER A 188 6.97 9.70 4.95
C SER A 188 8.37 9.11 4.77
N LYS A 189 9.42 9.89 5.06
CA LYS A 189 10.83 9.44 5.01
C LYS A 189 11.10 8.33 6.02
N ALA A 190 10.60 8.45 7.25
CA ALA A 190 10.74 7.41 8.27
C ALA A 190 10.05 6.10 7.84
N ILE A 191 8.80 6.17 7.37
CA ILE A 191 8.07 4.99 6.90
C ILE A 191 8.76 4.37 5.70
N THR A 192 9.16 5.15 4.71
CA THR A 192 9.85 4.66 3.51
C THR A 192 11.14 3.94 3.87
N SER A 193 11.91 4.47 4.82
CA SER A 193 13.15 3.84 5.30
C SER A 193 12.89 2.51 6.01
N SER A 194 11.87 2.45 6.87
CA SER A 194 11.47 1.20 7.53
C SER A 194 10.93 0.17 6.55
N LEU A 195 10.13 0.58 5.56
CA LEU A 195 9.60 -0.30 4.52
C LEU A 195 10.71 -0.91 3.68
N LYS A 196 11.74 -0.14 3.31
CA LYS A 196 12.92 -0.64 2.60
C LYS A 196 13.66 -1.74 3.38
N LYS A 197 13.69 -1.62 4.71
CA LYS A 197 14.47 -2.50 5.58
C LYS A 197 13.71 -3.75 6.02
N TYR A 198 12.41 -3.63 6.30
CA TYR A 198 11.62 -4.69 6.92
C TYR A 198 10.46 -5.19 6.03
N GLY A 199 10.06 -4.44 5.00
CA GLY A 199 8.86 -4.73 4.21
C GLY A 199 7.56 -4.29 4.90
N LEU A 200 6.48 -4.20 4.12
CA LEU A 200 5.18 -3.70 4.58
C LEU A 200 4.60 -4.55 5.72
N GLU A 201 4.59 -5.88 5.54
CA GLU A 201 3.98 -6.81 6.49
C GLU A 201 4.61 -6.70 7.88
N LYS A 202 5.95 -6.70 7.97
CA LYS A 202 6.67 -6.60 9.24
C LYS A 202 6.45 -5.24 9.92
N VAL A 203 6.44 -4.15 9.14
CA VAL A 203 6.18 -2.81 9.69
C VAL A 203 4.77 -2.74 10.30
N VAL A 204 3.76 -3.21 9.57
CA VAL A 204 2.37 -3.25 10.06
C VAL A 204 2.24 -4.15 11.29
N LEU A 205 2.84 -5.33 11.27
CA LEU A 205 2.83 -6.28 12.39
C LEU A 205 3.45 -5.68 13.65
N ALA A 206 4.61 -5.02 13.52
CA ALA A 206 5.28 -4.39 14.65
C ALA A 206 4.41 -3.28 15.27
N VAL A 207 3.74 -2.47 14.44
CA VAL A 207 2.80 -1.43 14.91
C VAL A 207 1.63 -2.06 15.67
N GLN A 208 1.02 -3.12 15.15
CA GLN A 208 -0.08 -3.82 15.80
C GLN A 208 0.33 -4.45 17.14
N ARG A 209 1.52 -5.06 17.20
CA ARG A 209 2.05 -5.66 18.43
C ARG A 209 2.38 -4.60 19.48
N TYR A 210 2.97 -3.49 19.07
CA TYR A 210 3.19 -2.33 19.94
C TYR A 210 1.87 -1.82 20.53
N ALA A 211 0.85 -1.63 19.70
CA ALA A 211 -0.46 -1.18 20.16
C ALA A 211 -1.16 -2.17 21.08
N LYS A 212 -1.12 -3.47 20.74
CA LYS A 212 -1.63 -4.54 21.58
C LYS A 212 -0.99 -4.51 22.97
N MET A 213 0.32 -4.30 23.02
CA MET A 213 1.07 -4.24 24.26
C MET A 213 0.81 -2.97 25.08
N TYR A 214 0.60 -1.84 24.40
CA TYR A 214 0.26 -0.56 25.02
C TYR A 214 -1.15 -0.54 25.62
N HIS A 215 -2.11 -1.16 24.95
CA HIS A 215 -3.51 -1.22 25.40
C HIS A 215 -3.81 -2.38 26.34
N ASP A 216 -2.83 -3.25 26.63
CA ASP A 216 -3.02 -4.37 27.55
C ASP A 216 -2.97 -3.90 29.01
N PRO A 217 -4.09 -3.91 29.75
CA PRO A 217 -4.09 -3.51 31.14
C PRO A 217 -3.32 -4.50 32.05
N GLY A 218 -3.14 -5.76 31.64
CA GLY A 218 -2.45 -6.78 32.41
C GLY A 218 -0.92 -6.78 32.24
N TYR A 219 -0.37 -5.81 31.50
CA TYR A 219 1.05 -5.74 31.18
C TYR A 219 1.68 -4.41 31.54
N PHE A 220 2.85 -4.47 32.17
CA PHE A 220 3.61 -3.28 32.51
C PHE A 220 4.34 -2.75 31.26
N PHE A 221 3.63 -2.03 30.40
CA PHE A 221 4.22 -1.31 29.27
C PHE A 221 3.54 0.03 29.05
N SER A 222 4.25 1.12 29.36
CA SER A 222 3.71 2.49 29.35
C SER A 222 4.40 3.42 28.35
N TYR A 223 5.34 2.92 27.55
CA TYR A 223 6.08 3.76 26.60
C TYR A 223 5.17 4.25 25.48
N LYS A 224 5.01 5.56 25.41
CA LYS A 224 4.22 6.25 24.39
C LYS A 224 5.14 6.92 23.37
N TRP A 225 5.20 6.38 22.15
CA TRP A 225 6.04 6.90 21.06
C TRP A 225 5.19 7.47 19.94
N THR A 226 5.71 8.47 19.24
CA THR A 226 5.17 8.92 17.96
C THR A 226 5.58 7.92 16.86
N LEU A 227 4.81 7.85 15.77
CA LEU A 227 5.15 7.03 14.59
C LEU A 227 6.62 7.20 14.15
N ILE A 228 7.12 8.43 14.03
CA ILE A 228 8.52 8.70 13.65
C ILE A 228 9.49 8.05 14.66
N ASN A 229 9.25 8.23 15.97
CA ASN A 229 10.11 7.68 17.00
C ASN A 229 10.06 6.15 17.02
N PHE A 230 8.89 5.55 16.82
CA PHE A 230 8.75 4.11 16.73
C PHE A 230 9.55 3.53 15.55
N LEU A 231 9.50 4.18 14.39
CA LEU A 231 10.14 3.71 13.16
C LEU A 231 11.65 3.97 13.08
N SER A 232 12.12 5.11 13.59
CA SER A 232 13.50 5.56 13.41
C SER A 232 14.46 5.12 14.53
N ARG A 233 13.95 4.70 15.69
CA ARG A 233 14.81 4.25 16.81
C ARG A 233 15.45 2.90 16.51
N LYS A 234 16.71 2.73 16.93
CA LYS A 234 17.52 1.50 16.72
C LYS A 234 16.79 0.21 17.10
N LYS A 235 16.09 0.23 18.23
CA LYS A 235 15.29 -0.88 18.77
C LYS A 235 13.77 -0.64 18.68
N GLY A 236 13.33 0.46 18.06
CA GLY A 236 11.93 0.89 18.06
C GLY A 236 11.00 -0.13 17.40
N LEU A 237 11.22 -0.40 16.12
CA LEU A 237 10.47 -1.42 15.36
C LEU A 237 10.95 -2.86 15.65
N PRO A 238 12.27 -3.16 15.69
CA PRO A 238 12.76 -4.54 15.82
C PRO A 238 12.34 -5.26 17.11
N ASP A 239 12.22 -4.54 18.23
CA ASP A 239 11.85 -5.16 19.52
C ASP A 239 10.43 -5.75 19.52
N PHE A 240 9.60 -5.40 18.53
CA PHE A 240 8.22 -5.87 18.37
C PHE A 240 8.06 -6.95 17.29
N LEU A 241 9.15 -7.32 16.62
CA LEU A 241 9.17 -8.44 15.68
C LEU A 241 9.53 -9.74 16.38
N ASP A 242 9.51 -10.85 15.64
CA ASP A 242 9.94 -12.15 16.15
C ASP A 242 11.45 -12.10 16.47
N GLY A 243 11.85 -12.61 17.64
CA GLY A 243 13.20 -12.40 18.18
C GLY A 243 13.40 -11.07 18.91
N GLY A 244 12.36 -10.23 18.98
CA GLY A 244 12.39 -8.93 19.64
C GLY A 244 12.16 -9.05 21.15
N GLU A 245 13.08 -8.49 21.94
CA GLU A 245 13.09 -8.58 23.40
C GLU A 245 11.75 -8.15 24.05
N LYS A 246 11.11 -7.08 23.53
CA LYS A 246 9.84 -6.60 24.08
C LYS A 246 8.68 -7.53 23.76
N TRP A 247 8.64 -8.06 22.54
CA TRP A 247 7.59 -8.99 22.11
C TRP A 247 7.74 -10.35 22.77
N GLU A 248 8.96 -10.88 22.88
CA GLU A 248 9.20 -12.16 23.56
C GLU A 248 8.83 -12.08 25.05
N ASN A 249 9.20 -11.00 25.75
CA ASN A 249 8.79 -10.78 27.13
C ASN A 249 7.25 -10.71 27.29
N TYR A 250 6.57 -10.11 26.31
CA TYR A 250 5.11 -10.08 26.25
C TYR A 250 4.50 -11.46 25.99
N GLN A 251 5.14 -12.31 25.19
CA GLN A 251 4.64 -13.67 24.93
C GLN A 251 4.94 -14.64 26.07
N ALA A 252 6.09 -14.49 26.75
CA ALA A 252 6.56 -15.37 27.82
C ALA A 252 5.86 -15.15 29.16
N ARG A 253 4.99 -14.14 29.29
CA ARG A 253 4.26 -13.89 30.53
C ARG A 253 3.23 -15.00 30.80
N GLY A 254 3.53 -15.83 31.80
CA GLY A 254 2.52 -16.68 32.43
C GLY A 254 1.62 -15.83 33.33
N GLN A 255 0.43 -15.45 32.84
CA GLN A 255 -0.69 -14.80 33.54
C GLN A 255 -0.40 -13.47 34.32
N PRO A 256 -1.38 -12.56 34.44
CA PRO A 256 -1.12 -11.16 34.80
C PRO A 256 -0.79 -10.99 36.29
N LYS A 257 0.30 -10.26 36.59
CA LYS A 257 0.49 -9.65 37.92
C LYS A 257 -0.42 -8.42 37.99
N THR A 258 -1.32 -8.43 38.95
CA THR A 258 -2.35 -7.41 39.22
C THR A 258 -1.75 -5.99 39.29
N LYS A 259 -2.51 -5.01 38.78
CA LYS A 259 -2.19 -3.58 38.96
C LYS A 259 -2.33 -3.22 40.44
N PHE A 260 -1.22 -3.03 41.16
CA PHE A 260 -1.27 -2.28 42.40
C PHE A 260 -1.23 -0.79 42.05
N LYS A 261 -2.38 -0.11 42.20
CA LYS A 261 -2.41 1.35 42.32
C LYS A 261 -2.17 1.62 43.81
N ALA A 262 -1.00 2.18 44.16
CA ALA A 262 -0.74 2.58 45.53
C ALA A 262 -1.83 3.57 45.99
N PRO A 263 -2.34 3.48 47.23
CA PRO A 263 -3.22 4.51 47.77
C PRO A 263 -2.46 5.84 47.80
N VAL A 264 -3.00 6.83 47.10
CA VAL A 264 -2.58 8.23 47.20
C VAL A 264 -3.64 8.96 48.01
N ASP A 265 -3.23 9.92 48.82
CA ASP A 265 -4.17 10.76 49.57
C ASP A 265 -4.90 11.76 48.64
N ASP A 266 -5.86 12.51 49.20
CA ASP A 266 -6.68 13.48 48.45
C ASP A 266 -5.90 14.65 47.83
N LEU A 267 -4.59 14.74 48.10
CA LEU A 267 -3.66 15.72 47.50
C LEU A 267 -2.76 15.09 46.42
N GLY A 268 -2.86 13.78 46.20
CA GLY A 268 -2.13 13.07 45.15
C GLY A 268 -0.72 12.64 45.54
N ASP A 269 -0.35 12.73 46.81
CA ASP A 269 0.94 12.31 47.31
C ASP A 269 0.91 10.83 47.76
N PRO A 270 1.98 10.05 47.53
CA PRO A 270 2.04 8.65 47.95
C PRO A 270 2.14 8.53 49.47
N VAL A 271 1.22 7.78 50.09
CA VAL A 271 1.19 7.56 51.54
C VAL A 271 2.46 6.79 51.99
N PRO A 272 3.30 7.34 52.87
CA PRO A 272 4.51 6.67 53.34
C PRO A 272 4.17 5.48 54.27
N GLY A 273 4.60 4.25 53.92
CA GLY A 273 4.54 3.10 54.84
C GLY A 273 4.26 1.71 54.26
N ALA A 274 3.98 1.54 52.96
CA ALA A 274 3.60 0.23 52.39
C ALA A 274 4.77 -0.57 51.78
N GLN A 275 5.91 -0.71 52.48
CA GLN A 275 7.06 -1.48 51.99
C GLN A 275 7.27 -2.88 52.61
N ASP A 276 6.44 -3.33 53.55
CA ASP A 276 6.57 -4.68 54.12
C ASP A 276 5.32 -5.52 53.87
N MET A 277 5.24 -6.19 52.73
CA MET A 277 4.62 -7.51 52.62
C MET A 277 5.31 -8.32 51.51
N THR A 278 6.12 -9.29 51.94
CA THR A 278 6.76 -10.30 51.09
C THR A 278 5.72 -11.29 50.53
N PRO A 279 5.89 -11.81 49.30
CA PRO A 279 4.99 -12.83 48.77
C PRO A 279 5.36 -14.21 49.33
N ILE A 280 4.34 -14.96 49.78
CA ILE A 280 4.34 -16.43 49.89
C ILE A 280 4.05 -17.02 48.52
#